data_AF-A0A935APC8-F1
#
_entry.id   AF-A0A935APC8-F1
#
_cell.length_a   1.000
_cell.length_b   1.000
_cell.length_c   1.000
_cell.angle_alpha   90.00
_cell.angle_beta   90.00
_cell.angle_gamma   90.00
#
_symmetry.space_group_name_H-M   'P 1'
#
loop_
_entity.id
_entity.type
_entity.pdbx_description
1 polymer ?
#
loop_
_entity_poly.entity_id
_entity_poly.type
_entity_poly.pdbx_seq_one_letter_code
_entity_poly.pdbx_strand_id
1 'polypeptide(L)'
;MRLRRFALLVGFVPLVTACPPPDPGTTTTTSAPSSTTTTSSTTSTSTSTSTTTSTTTSTSTTSTSTTSTTTTTVPSGPINRQVRASVQSAYNNRLVPALAVPTGWTGSVAGCNAGTTSAAHQTATLDTVNFFREFVGLTNVSFNATYSAKAQQAALMMQANNQLSHNPPTSWTCYTADGAQAAGSSNIALGTNNGPNAVRLYMIDPGSGNTAAGHRRWVLDPTRLTMGSGTTGNANDLWVFGATQPLPASPATVAWPADGFFPVELEPQGRWSLSIPNANFSAAAITVTDNLGTNYPITKQPVANGYGQNTVVWQVGNLTYGDGQGDRNFTVTVSGITGWTSTSYSYVVKMFDAA
;
A
#
# COMPACT_ATOMS: atom_id res chain seq x y z
N MET A 1 23.98 -20.47 -2.34
CA MET A 1 24.77 -19.24 -2.53
C MET A 1 24.15 -18.42 -3.66
N ARG A 2 23.19 -17.55 -3.35
CA ARG A 2 22.69 -16.52 -4.28
C ARG A 2 22.61 -15.21 -3.49
N LEU A 3 23.74 -14.52 -3.44
CA LEU A 3 23.79 -13.11 -3.11
C LEU A 3 22.99 -12.38 -4.20
N ARG A 4 21.76 -11.98 -3.91
CA ARG A 4 21.13 -10.85 -4.60
C ARG A 4 21.04 -9.70 -3.61
N ARG A 5 22.22 -9.24 -3.19
CA ARG A 5 22.38 -7.81 -2.92
C ARG A 5 21.97 -7.12 -4.23
N PHE A 6 20.82 -6.46 -4.25
CA PHE A 6 20.70 -5.25 -5.04
C PHE A 6 21.72 -4.30 -4.41
N ALA A 7 22.99 -4.45 -4.82
CA ALA A 7 23.93 -3.38 -4.73
C ALA A 7 23.26 -2.25 -5.49
N LEU A 8 22.89 -1.21 -4.74
CA LEU A 8 22.73 0.11 -5.31
C LEU A 8 24.06 0.36 -6.05
N LEU A 9 24.09 0.08 -7.35
CA LEU A 9 25.04 0.74 -8.22
C LEU A 9 24.88 2.23 -7.92
N VAL A 10 25.97 2.99 -7.99
CA VAL A 10 26.02 4.45 -7.82
C VAL A 10 25.29 5.16 -8.99
N GLY A 11 24.11 4.65 -9.35
CA GLY A 11 23.18 5.14 -10.35
C GLY A 11 21.95 5.67 -9.64
N PHE A 12 21.58 6.89 -10.04
CA PHE A 12 20.33 7.61 -9.77
C PHE A 12 19.38 6.96 -8.75
N VAL A 13 19.37 7.47 -7.51
CA VAL A 13 18.36 7.10 -6.51
C VAL A 13 17.03 7.75 -6.94
N PRO A 14 15.96 6.97 -7.17
CA PRO A 14 14.66 7.54 -7.49
C PRO A 14 14.21 8.54 -6.41
N LEU A 15 13.67 9.68 -6.85
CA LEU A 15 13.15 10.72 -5.98
C LEU A 15 11.66 10.45 -5.71
N VAL A 16 11.21 10.71 -4.49
CA VAL A 16 9.79 10.68 -4.12
C VAL A 16 9.43 11.83 -3.20
N THR A 17 8.26 12.43 -3.40
CA THR A 17 7.67 13.43 -2.50
C THR A 17 6.21 13.12 -2.20
N ALA A 18 5.86 13.13 -0.90
CA ALA A 18 4.54 12.74 -0.45
C ALA A 18 3.56 13.89 -0.63
N CYS A 19 2.33 13.59 -1.05
CA CYS A 19 1.28 14.59 -1.11
C CYS A 19 1.17 15.29 0.26
N PRO A 20 1.33 16.62 0.34
CA PRO A 20 1.19 17.33 1.60
C PRO A 20 -0.23 17.13 2.15
N PRO A 21 -0.43 17.24 3.47
CA PRO A 21 -1.77 17.19 4.05
C PRO A 21 -2.66 18.24 3.38
N PRO A 22 -3.94 17.93 3.10
CA PRO A 22 -4.86 18.92 2.59
C PRO A 22 -4.91 20.09 3.59
N ASP A 23 -4.89 21.32 3.08
CA ASP A 23 -5.02 22.51 3.92
C ASP A 23 -6.33 22.37 4.72
N PRO A 24 -6.31 22.50 6.06
CA PRO A 24 -7.53 22.45 6.88
C PRO A 24 -8.61 23.46 6.44
N GLY A 25 -8.27 24.45 5.61
CA GLY A 25 -9.21 25.42 5.02
C GLY A 25 -9.91 25.01 3.72
N THR A 26 -9.55 23.92 3.05
CA THR A 26 -10.16 23.52 1.76
C THR A 26 -10.97 22.23 1.88
N THR A 27 -12.20 22.32 2.37
CA THR A 27 -13.21 21.30 2.12
C THR A 27 -13.63 21.38 0.66
N THR A 28 -13.00 20.62 -0.23
CA THR A 28 -13.60 20.33 -1.54
C THR A 28 -14.76 19.36 -1.32
N THR A 29 -15.92 19.89 -0.96
CA THR A 29 -17.20 19.21 -1.14
C THR A 29 -17.45 19.08 -2.64
N THR A 30 -16.96 18.02 -3.26
CA THR A 30 -17.54 17.55 -4.52
C THR A 30 -18.82 16.80 -4.19
N SER A 31 -19.90 17.55 -3.97
CA SER A 31 -21.27 17.03 -4.06
C SER A 31 -21.57 16.73 -5.52
N ALA A 32 -21.75 15.45 -5.85
CA ALA A 32 -22.39 15.06 -7.10
C ALA A 32 -23.90 15.40 -7.02
N PRO A 33 -24.53 15.90 -8.10
CA PRO A 33 -25.96 16.18 -8.08
C PRO A 33 -26.76 14.87 -8.09
N SER A 34 -27.63 14.72 -7.08
CA SER A 34 -28.68 13.71 -7.05
C SER A 34 -29.71 13.99 -8.15
N SER A 35 -29.93 13.03 -9.04
CA SER A 35 -31.15 12.97 -9.87
C SER A 35 -32.10 11.93 -9.28
N THR A 36 -33.10 12.41 -8.56
CA THR A 36 -34.28 11.67 -8.15
C THR A 36 -35.15 11.39 -9.38
N THR A 37 -35.57 10.15 -9.58
CA THR A 37 -36.82 9.87 -10.31
C THR A 37 -37.55 8.75 -9.59
N THR A 38 -38.66 9.16 -8.98
CA THR A 38 -39.64 8.34 -8.28
C THR A 38 -40.51 7.61 -9.30
N THR A 39 -40.72 6.30 -9.13
CA THR A 39 -42.00 5.70 -9.50
C THR A 39 -42.36 4.58 -8.54
N SER A 40 -43.53 4.73 -7.94
CA SER A 40 -44.18 3.89 -6.95
C SER A 40 -44.80 2.64 -7.59
N SER A 41 -44.83 1.52 -6.85
CA SER A 41 -45.99 0.59 -6.88
C SER A 41 -45.93 -0.44 -5.75
N THR A 42 -46.83 -0.24 -4.79
CA THR A 42 -47.71 -1.19 -4.08
C THR A 42 -47.30 -2.65 -3.82
N THR A 43 -47.30 -2.97 -2.52
CA THR A 43 -47.37 -4.27 -1.85
C THR A 43 -48.59 -5.12 -2.25
N SER A 44 -48.39 -6.43 -2.41
CA SER A 44 -49.42 -7.46 -2.19
C SER A 44 -48.78 -8.76 -1.68
N THR A 45 -49.30 -9.25 -0.57
CA THR A 45 -48.94 -10.51 0.11
C THR A 45 -49.70 -11.69 -0.50
N SER A 46 -49.06 -12.84 -0.69
CA SER A 46 -49.77 -14.13 -0.58
C SER A 46 -48.81 -15.30 -0.39
N THR A 47 -49.05 -16.02 0.70
CA THR A 47 -48.47 -17.29 1.13
C THR A 47 -48.86 -18.42 0.17
N SER A 48 -47.95 -19.36 -0.09
CA SER A 48 -48.30 -20.70 -0.61
C SER A 48 -47.28 -21.73 -0.16
N THR A 49 -47.76 -22.68 0.64
CA THR A 49 -47.07 -23.88 1.11
C THR A 49 -46.95 -24.89 -0.03
N SER A 50 -45.83 -25.61 -0.14
CA SER A 50 -45.81 -26.92 -0.82
C SER A 50 -44.68 -27.81 -0.30
N THR A 51 -45.09 -28.98 0.15
CA THR A 51 -44.33 -30.12 0.65
C THR A 51 -43.75 -30.92 -0.50
N THR A 52 -42.51 -31.41 -0.41
CA THR A 52 -42.11 -32.62 -1.16
C THR A 52 -40.98 -33.42 -0.49
N THR A 53 -41.42 -34.54 0.09
CA THR A 53 -40.87 -35.90 0.19
C THR A 53 -39.39 -36.18 -0.12
N SER A 54 -38.73 -36.79 0.87
CA SER A 54 -37.45 -37.50 0.82
C SER A 54 -37.50 -38.78 -0.03
N THR A 55 -36.43 -39.09 -0.75
CA THR A 55 -36.13 -40.46 -1.18
C THR A 55 -34.64 -40.71 -1.10
N THR A 56 -34.27 -41.64 -0.22
CA THR A 56 -32.92 -42.16 0.02
C THR A 56 -32.67 -43.31 -0.96
N THR A 57 -31.56 -43.26 -1.69
CA THR A 57 -31.04 -44.45 -2.39
C THR A 57 -29.55 -44.55 -2.15
N SER A 58 -29.17 -45.59 -1.40
CA SER A 58 -27.79 -46.03 -1.17
C SER A 58 -27.28 -46.78 -2.38
N THR A 59 -26.04 -46.54 -2.82
CA THR A 59 -25.33 -47.49 -3.69
C THR A 59 -23.84 -47.47 -3.39
N SER A 60 -23.26 -48.66 -3.50
CA SER A 60 -22.01 -49.15 -2.95
C SER A 60 -20.74 -48.73 -3.69
N THR A 61 -19.65 -48.81 -2.93
CA THR A 61 -18.24 -48.61 -3.23
C THR A 61 -17.68 -49.37 -4.44
N THR A 62 -16.75 -48.73 -5.15
CA THR A 62 -15.65 -49.41 -5.86
C THR A 62 -14.40 -48.53 -5.75
N SER A 63 -13.37 -49.09 -5.11
CA SER A 63 -12.10 -48.44 -4.83
C SER A 63 -11.20 -48.51 -6.06
N THR A 64 -10.81 -47.37 -6.62
CA THR A 64 -9.74 -47.30 -7.63
C THR A 64 -8.62 -46.44 -7.07
N SER A 65 -7.43 -47.04 -6.93
CA SER A 65 -6.21 -46.38 -6.48
C SER A 65 -5.70 -45.46 -7.59
N THR A 66 -5.90 -44.16 -7.44
CA THR A 66 -5.26 -43.13 -8.25
C THR A 66 -4.16 -42.46 -7.44
N THR A 67 -2.94 -42.59 -7.92
CA THR A 67 -1.75 -41.89 -7.44
C THR A 67 -2.03 -40.39 -7.32
N SER A 68 -2.07 -39.90 -6.08
CA SER A 68 -2.25 -38.48 -5.80
C SER A 68 -0.97 -37.73 -6.12
N THR A 69 -0.91 -37.10 -7.28
CA THR A 69 -0.02 -35.96 -7.49
C THR A 69 -0.51 -34.86 -6.54
N THR A 70 0.24 -34.58 -5.48
CA THR A 70 -0.05 -33.47 -4.58
C THR A 70 0.17 -32.17 -5.37
N THR A 71 -0.84 -31.73 -6.10
CA THR A 71 -0.96 -30.35 -6.52
C THR A 71 -1.11 -29.56 -5.23
N THR A 72 -0.01 -28.99 -4.73
CA THR A 72 -0.07 -28.03 -3.63
C THR A 72 -0.86 -26.85 -4.16
N THR A 73 -2.16 -26.83 -3.90
CA THR A 73 -2.99 -25.67 -4.12
C THR A 73 -2.40 -24.55 -3.28
N VAL A 74 -1.78 -23.59 -3.96
CA VAL A 74 -1.39 -22.31 -3.39
C VAL A 74 -2.62 -21.76 -2.68
N PRO A 75 -2.57 -21.43 -1.37
CA PRO A 75 -3.73 -20.86 -0.72
C PRO A 75 -4.04 -19.51 -1.38
N SER A 76 -5.10 -19.47 -2.20
CA SER A 76 -5.79 -18.22 -2.52
C SER A 76 -6.55 -17.82 -1.27
N GLY A 77 -6.21 -16.69 -0.66
CA GLY A 77 -6.83 -16.25 0.57
C GLY A 77 -6.10 -15.03 1.17
N PRO A 78 -6.68 -14.43 2.22
CA PRO A 78 -6.09 -13.28 2.89
C PRO A 78 -4.66 -13.58 3.38
N ILE A 79 -3.76 -12.60 3.29
CA ILE A 79 -2.39 -12.71 3.84
C ILE A 79 -2.48 -12.90 5.36
N ASN A 80 -2.30 -14.14 5.83
CA ASN A 80 -2.24 -14.42 7.25
C ASN A 80 -0.81 -14.28 7.75
N ARG A 81 -0.49 -13.10 8.31
CA ARG A 81 0.83 -12.79 8.89
C ARG A 81 1.26 -13.71 10.03
N GLN A 82 0.35 -14.47 10.64
CA GLN A 82 0.74 -15.45 11.66
C GLN A 82 1.25 -16.78 11.08
N VAL A 83 1.18 -16.97 9.76
CA VAL A 83 1.61 -18.18 9.05
C VAL A 83 2.69 -17.84 8.02
N ARG A 84 3.94 -18.25 8.28
CA ARG A 84 5.12 -17.99 7.40
C ARG A 84 4.85 -18.35 5.94
N ALA A 85 4.27 -19.53 5.69
CA ALA A 85 3.98 -20.01 4.35
C ALA A 85 2.92 -19.16 3.62
N SER A 86 1.96 -18.58 4.35
CA SER A 86 0.96 -17.67 3.76
C SER A 86 1.64 -16.39 3.26
N VAL A 87 2.50 -15.80 4.08
CA VAL A 87 3.26 -14.60 3.73
C VAL A 87 4.22 -14.86 2.58
N GLN A 88 4.99 -15.95 2.65
CA GLN A 88 5.93 -16.33 1.59
C GLN A 88 5.22 -16.59 0.26
N SER A 89 4.10 -17.31 0.28
CA SER A 89 3.28 -17.54 -0.90
C SER A 89 2.75 -16.24 -1.49
N ALA A 90 2.22 -15.33 -0.67
CA ALA A 90 1.71 -14.05 -1.16
C ALA A 90 2.83 -13.20 -1.77
N TYR A 91 4.00 -13.16 -1.15
CA TYR A 91 5.17 -12.46 -1.69
C TYR A 91 5.59 -13.03 -3.06
N ASN A 92 5.84 -14.34 -3.14
CA ASN A 92 6.38 -14.99 -4.35
C ASN A 92 5.36 -15.10 -5.49
N ASN A 93 4.08 -15.32 -5.19
CA ASN A 93 3.06 -15.61 -6.19
C ASN A 93 2.20 -14.40 -6.57
N ARG A 94 2.21 -13.32 -5.78
CA ARG A 94 1.40 -12.11 -6.05
C ARG A 94 2.28 -10.88 -6.28
N LEU A 95 3.12 -10.52 -5.30
CA LEU A 95 3.92 -9.30 -5.39
C LEU A 95 5.03 -9.41 -6.43
N VAL A 96 5.88 -10.44 -6.35
CA VAL A 96 7.03 -10.59 -7.26
C VAL A 96 6.63 -10.58 -8.74
N PRO A 97 5.59 -11.31 -9.19
CA PRO A 97 5.13 -11.23 -10.58
C PRO A 97 4.58 -9.86 -10.96
N ALA A 98 3.84 -9.18 -10.07
CA ALA A 98 3.31 -7.83 -10.34
C ALA A 98 4.44 -6.82 -10.59
N LEU A 99 5.55 -6.90 -9.84
CA LEU A 99 6.72 -6.04 -10.03
C LEU A 99 7.41 -6.20 -11.39
N ALA A 100 7.18 -7.32 -12.09
CA ALA A 100 7.76 -7.62 -13.39
C ALA A 100 6.89 -7.19 -14.59
N VAL A 101 5.64 -6.76 -14.36
CA VAL A 101 4.72 -6.40 -15.45
C VAL A 101 5.17 -5.10 -16.13
N PRO A 102 5.52 -5.13 -17.44
CA PRO A 102 6.01 -3.96 -18.14
C PRO A 102 4.91 -2.91 -18.27
N THR A 103 5.31 -1.64 -18.30
CA THR A 103 4.39 -0.49 -18.29
C THR A 103 3.48 -0.47 -19.51
N GLY A 104 4.03 -0.80 -20.69
CA GLY A 104 3.30 -0.69 -21.95
C GLY A 104 2.84 0.74 -22.22
N TRP A 105 3.60 1.74 -21.77
CA TRP A 105 3.27 3.15 -21.92
C TRP A 105 3.29 3.56 -23.40
N THR A 106 2.21 4.20 -23.86
CA THR A 106 2.01 4.58 -25.27
C THR A 106 2.24 6.08 -25.55
N GLY A 107 2.58 6.85 -24.53
CA GLY A 107 2.74 8.30 -24.62
C GLY A 107 4.10 8.76 -25.16
N SER A 108 4.29 10.07 -25.21
CA SER A 108 5.52 10.71 -25.66
C SER A 108 5.70 12.09 -25.02
N VAL A 109 6.92 12.36 -24.54
CA VAL A 109 7.32 13.68 -24.03
C VAL A 109 7.38 14.71 -25.15
N ALA A 110 7.96 14.36 -26.30
CA ALA A 110 8.18 15.31 -27.40
C ALA A 110 6.88 15.90 -27.96
N GLY A 111 5.79 15.11 -27.95
CA GLY A 111 4.47 15.54 -28.42
C GLY A 111 3.50 15.91 -27.30
N CYS A 112 3.94 15.95 -26.04
CA CYS A 112 3.08 16.09 -24.86
C CYS A 112 1.84 15.18 -24.86
N ASN A 113 2.02 13.94 -25.32
CA ASN A 113 0.98 12.94 -25.33
C ASN A 113 1.12 12.07 -24.08
N ALA A 114 0.18 12.21 -23.13
CA ALA A 114 0.19 11.43 -21.89
C ALA A 114 0.10 9.91 -22.16
N GLY A 115 -0.55 9.51 -23.26
CA GLY A 115 -0.82 8.12 -23.61
C GLY A 115 -1.55 7.39 -22.49
N THR A 116 -1.36 6.08 -22.45
CA THR A 116 -1.88 5.19 -21.40
C THR A 116 -0.83 4.13 -21.08
N THR A 117 -0.97 3.47 -19.94
CA THR A 117 -0.29 2.20 -19.65
C THR A 117 -1.14 1.03 -20.14
N SER A 118 -0.55 -0.17 -20.21
CA SER A 118 -1.31 -1.37 -20.51
C SER A 118 -2.30 -1.72 -19.37
N ALA A 119 -3.42 -2.35 -19.70
CA ALA A 119 -4.38 -2.81 -18.70
C ALA A 119 -3.74 -3.74 -17.66
N ALA A 120 -2.87 -4.66 -18.11
CA ALA A 120 -2.11 -5.55 -17.23
C ALA A 120 -1.23 -4.77 -16.23
N HIS A 121 -0.62 -3.67 -16.66
CA HIS A 121 0.19 -2.84 -15.78
C HIS A 121 -0.66 -2.06 -14.76
N GLN A 122 -1.82 -1.54 -15.18
CA GLN A 122 -2.74 -0.90 -14.22
C GLN A 122 -3.24 -1.89 -13.18
N THR A 123 -3.61 -3.10 -13.59
CA THR A 123 -3.99 -4.17 -12.67
C THR A 123 -2.84 -4.52 -11.72
N ALA A 124 -1.62 -4.72 -12.24
CA ALA A 124 -0.46 -5.02 -11.41
C ALA A 124 -0.14 -3.91 -10.40
N THR A 125 -0.32 -2.65 -10.78
CA THR A 125 -0.13 -1.50 -9.88
C THR A 125 -1.17 -1.49 -8.77
N LEU A 126 -2.45 -1.68 -9.12
CA LEU A 126 -3.54 -1.80 -8.16
C LEU A 126 -3.34 -2.99 -7.21
N ASP A 127 -2.97 -4.15 -7.74
CA ASP A 127 -2.72 -5.37 -6.97
C ASP A 127 -1.53 -5.18 -6.02
N THR A 128 -0.54 -4.37 -6.40
CA THR A 128 0.58 -4.02 -5.52
C THR A 128 0.13 -3.11 -4.37
N VAL A 129 -0.70 -2.08 -4.65
CA VAL A 129 -1.32 -1.27 -3.59
C VAL A 129 -2.12 -2.16 -2.64
N ASN A 130 -2.98 -3.01 -3.18
CA ASN A 130 -3.84 -3.88 -2.41
C ASN A 130 -3.07 -4.98 -1.67
N PHE A 131 -1.93 -5.45 -2.19
CA PHE A 131 -1.04 -6.35 -1.46
C PHE A 131 -0.60 -5.71 -0.15
N PHE A 132 -0.11 -4.46 -0.16
CA PHE A 132 0.35 -3.78 1.05
C PHE A 132 -0.80 -3.49 2.03
N ARG A 133 -1.98 -3.13 1.52
CA ARG A 133 -3.18 -2.88 2.32
C ARG A 133 -3.66 -4.15 3.00
N GLU A 134 -3.83 -5.24 2.25
CA GLU A 134 -4.22 -6.55 2.77
C GLU A 134 -3.18 -7.09 3.75
N PHE A 135 -1.89 -6.85 3.50
CA PHE A 135 -0.80 -7.28 4.38
C PHE A 135 -1.00 -6.76 5.81
N VAL A 136 -1.48 -5.53 5.98
CA VAL A 136 -1.75 -4.93 7.30
C VAL A 136 -3.23 -5.04 7.72
N GLY A 137 -4.03 -5.86 7.03
CA GLY A 137 -5.43 -6.14 7.37
C GLY A 137 -6.42 -5.07 6.92
N LEU A 138 -6.04 -4.17 6.01
CA LEU A 138 -6.94 -3.16 5.45
C LEU A 138 -7.75 -3.70 4.28
N THR A 139 -8.89 -3.05 4.04
CA THR A 139 -9.70 -3.30 2.85
C THR A 139 -9.01 -2.79 1.59
N ASN A 140 -9.23 -3.51 0.49
CA ASN A 140 -8.73 -3.14 -0.82
C ASN A 140 -9.39 -1.86 -1.32
N VAL A 141 -8.64 -1.09 -2.11
CA VAL A 141 -9.16 0.02 -2.91
C VAL A 141 -9.43 -0.44 -4.33
N SER A 142 -10.15 0.38 -5.08
CA SER A 142 -10.23 0.29 -6.54
C SER A 142 -9.56 1.50 -7.20
N PHE A 143 -9.10 1.33 -8.44
CA PHE A 143 -8.65 2.48 -9.23
C PHE A 143 -9.82 3.15 -9.94
N ASN A 144 -9.95 4.45 -9.72
CA ASN A 144 -10.85 5.31 -10.46
C ASN A 144 -10.20 5.68 -11.81
N ALA A 145 -10.95 5.47 -12.90
CA ALA A 145 -10.44 5.72 -14.25
C ALA A 145 -10.12 7.20 -14.50
N THR A 146 -10.93 8.12 -13.97
CA THR A 146 -10.70 9.57 -14.07
C THR A 146 -9.45 9.99 -13.31
N TYR A 147 -9.25 9.50 -12.08
CA TYR A 147 -8.04 9.77 -11.31
C TYR A 147 -6.79 9.21 -12.02
N SER A 148 -6.88 8.01 -12.59
CA SER A 148 -5.78 7.40 -13.33
C SER A 148 -5.43 8.18 -14.61
N ALA A 149 -6.43 8.68 -15.35
CA ALA A 149 -6.21 9.50 -16.54
C ALA A 149 -5.51 10.84 -16.20
N LYS A 150 -5.89 11.48 -15.09
CA LYS A 150 -5.25 12.71 -14.60
C LYS A 150 -3.83 12.43 -14.08
N ALA A 151 -3.65 11.36 -13.32
CA ALA A 151 -2.35 10.89 -12.85
C ALA A 151 -1.38 10.60 -14.01
N GLN A 152 -1.88 10.05 -15.13
CA GLN A 152 -1.06 9.83 -16.33
C GLN A 152 -0.53 11.15 -16.94
N GLN A 153 -1.33 12.21 -16.91
CA GLN A 153 -0.87 13.55 -17.32
C GLN A 153 0.15 14.12 -16.33
N ALA A 154 -0.05 13.95 -15.03
CA ALA A 154 0.91 14.36 -14.01
C ALA A 154 2.25 13.65 -14.15
N ALA A 155 2.25 12.32 -14.33
CA ALA A 155 3.46 11.54 -14.56
C ALA A 155 4.21 12.01 -15.83
N LEU A 156 3.49 12.41 -16.88
CA LEU A 156 4.10 13.03 -18.06
C LEU A 156 4.74 14.38 -17.72
N MET A 157 4.06 15.23 -16.95
CA MET A 157 4.60 16.53 -16.51
C MET A 157 5.88 16.35 -15.69
N MET A 158 5.92 15.42 -14.74
CA MET A 158 7.12 15.13 -13.94
C MET A 158 8.28 14.63 -14.83
N GLN A 159 7.99 13.70 -15.76
CA GLN A 159 9.00 13.19 -16.69
C GLN A 159 9.52 14.28 -17.64
N ALA A 160 8.64 15.11 -18.20
CA ALA A 160 8.99 16.14 -19.18
C ALA A 160 9.90 17.24 -18.60
N ASN A 161 9.79 17.49 -17.29
CA ASN A 161 10.57 18.52 -16.60
C ASN A 161 11.69 17.94 -15.72
N ASN A 162 11.78 16.61 -15.62
CA ASN A 162 12.73 15.90 -14.75
C ASN A 162 12.74 16.46 -13.31
N GLN A 163 11.56 16.76 -12.78
CA GLN A 163 11.36 17.40 -11.48
C GLN A 163 10.04 16.91 -10.85
N LEU A 164 10.01 16.86 -9.51
CA LEU A 164 8.80 16.61 -8.73
C LEU A 164 8.22 17.91 -8.16
N SER A 165 6.90 18.08 -8.24
CA SER A 165 6.19 19.18 -7.58
C SER A 165 4.72 18.81 -7.35
N HIS A 166 4.20 19.03 -6.14
CA HIS A 166 2.76 18.95 -5.86
C HIS A 166 1.99 20.18 -6.33
N ASN A 167 2.68 21.24 -6.73
CA ASN A 167 2.09 22.47 -7.25
C ASN A 167 2.88 22.93 -8.49
N PRO A 168 2.81 22.16 -9.59
CA PRO A 168 3.63 22.44 -10.77
C PRO A 168 3.23 23.79 -11.38
N PRO A 169 4.20 24.66 -11.72
CA PRO A 169 3.88 25.94 -12.35
C PRO A 169 3.35 25.72 -13.77
N THR A 170 2.49 26.62 -14.23
CA THR A 170 1.90 26.60 -15.58
C THR A 170 2.95 26.72 -16.70
N SER A 171 4.19 27.11 -16.37
CA SER A 171 5.33 27.17 -17.29
C SER A 171 6.00 25.83 -17.57
N TRP A 172 5.62 24.75 -16.88
CA TRP A 172 6.17 23.42 -17.12
C TRP A 172 5.86 22.91 -18.53
N THR A 173 6.82 22.20 -19.10
CA THR A 173 6.63 21.48 -20.35
C THR A 173 5.53 20.44 -20.17
N CYS A 174 4.62 20.32 -21.14
CA CYS A 174 3.45 19.44 -21.10
C CYS A 174 2.48 19.70 -19.93
N TYR A 175 2.48 20.92 -19.37
CA TYR A 175 1.53 21.29 -18.33
C TYR A 175 0.09 21.11 -18.79
N THR A 176 -0.72 20.48 -17.95
CA THR A 176 -2.18 20.49 -18.03
C THR A 176 -2.77 20.79 -16.66
N ALA A 177 -3.94 21.42 -16.61
CA ALA A 177 -4.64 21.66 -15.34
C ALA A 177 -5.01 20.34 -14.64
N ASP A 178 -5.36 19.31 -15.41
CA ASP A 178 -5.65 17.97 -14.92
C ASP A 178 -4.45 17.28 -14.29
N GLY A 179 -3.27 17.37 -14.92
CA GLY A 179 -2.03 16.85 -14.37
C GLY A 179 -1.56 17.62 -13.14
N ALA A 180 -1.75 18.95 -13.11
CA ALA A 180 -1.46 19.75 -11.92
C ALA A 180 -2.36 19.38 -10.74
N GLN A 181 -3.65 19.14 -10.99
CA GLN A 181 -4.58 18.67 -9.97
C GLN A 181 -4.17 17.30 -9.41
N ALA A 182 -3.79 16.37 -10.28
CA ALA A 182 -3.30 15.05 -9.87
C ALA A 182 -2.02 15.17 -9.05
N ALA A 183 -1.04 15.95 -9.50
CA ALA A 183 0.20 16.16 -8.74
C ALA A 183 -0.06 16.65 -7.31
N GLY A 184 -1.03 17.55 -7.10
CA GLY A 184 -1.43 18.03 -5.77
C GLY A 184 -2.30 17.06 -4.96
N SER A 185 -2.64 15.90 -5.50
CA SER A 185 -3.50 14.87 -4.90
C SER A 185 -2.81 13.50 -4.78
N SER A 186 -1.52 13.43 -5.13
CA SER A 186 -0.81 12.19 -5.40
C SER A 186 0.49 12.05 -4.62
N ASN A 187 0.84 10.80 -4.34
CA ASN A 187 2.23 10.43 -4.15
C ASN A 187 2.93 10.47 -5.52
N ILE A 188 4.10 11.11 -5.61
CA ILE A 188 4.80 11.28 -6.89
C ILE A 188 6.23 10.76 -6.81
N ALA A 189 6.65 10.09 -7.89
CA ALA A 189 7.97 9.49 -8.02
C ALA A 189 8.62 9.82 -9.38
N LEU A 190 9.93 10.01 -9.36
CA LEU A 190 10.77 10.24 -10.53
C LEU A 190 11.99 9.31 -10.49
N GLY A 191 12.44 8.80 -11.63
CA GLY A 191 13.49 7.78 -11.70
C GLY A 191 12.94 6.35 -11.61
N THR A 192 11.63 6.16 -11.76
CA THR A 192 10.98 4.85 -11.85
C THR A 192 10.09 4.80 -13.08
N ASN A 193 10.17 3.72 -13.82
CA ASN A 193 9.40 3.51 -15.05
C ASN A 193 8.26 2.52 -14.86
N ASN A 194 7.98 2.08 -13.63
CA ASN A 194 7.10 0.96 -13.34
C ASN A 194 6.24 1.26 -12.10
N GLY A 195 4.91 1.24 -12.26
CA GLY A 195 3.93 1.55 -11.22
C GLY A 195 4.04 0.65 -9.98
N PRO A 196 4.07 -0.69 -10.10
CA PRO A 196 4.29 -1.59 -8.97
C PRO A 196 5.57 -1.25 -8.17
N ASN A 197 6.68 -0.98 -8.85
CA ASN A 197 7.93 -0.58 -8.21
C ASN A 197 7.83 0.81 -7.55
N ALA A 198 7.07 1.74 -8.12
CA ALA A 198 6.79 3.04 -7.51
C ALA A 198 5.98 2.89 -6.21
N VAL A 199 4.99 2.00 -6.16
CA VAL A 199 4.25 1.69 -4.92
C VAL A 199 5.19 1.12 -3.85
N ARG A 200 6.10 0.21 -4.21
CA ARG A 200 7.12 -0.28 -3.27
C ARG A 200 8.04 0.84 -2.79
N LEU A 201 8.41 1.77 -3.67
CA LEU A 201 9.23 2.94 -3.32
C LEU A 201 8.51 3.86 -2.32
N TYR A 202 7.22 4.11 -2.51
CA TYR A 202 6.36 4.83 -1.55
C TYR A 202 6.27 4.12 -0.20
N MET A 203 6.26 2.78 -0.19
CA MET A 203 6.26 2.01 1.06
C MET A 203 7.61 2.04 1.78
N ILE A 204 8.74 2.11 1.07
CA ILE A 204 10.07 2.30 1.69
C ILE A 204 10.20 3.72 2.24
N ASP A 205 9.68 4.71 1.51
CA ASP A 205 9.72 6.14 1.86
C ASP A 205 11.16 6.67 2.08
N PRO A 206 12.08 6.46 1.10
CA PRO A 206 13.49 6.80 1.24
C PRO A 206 13.74 8.30 1.18
N GLY A 207 14.91 8.74 1.65
CA GLY A 207 15.34 10.14 1.58
C GLY A 207 15.09 10.93 2.86
N SER A 208 15.91 11.95 3.08
CA SER A 208 15.92 12.75 4.31
C SER A 208 14.71 13.66 4.47
N GLY A 209 14.03 14.04 3.38
CA GLY A 209 12.79 14.84 3.42
C GLY A 209 11.54 14.05 3.81
N ASN A 210 11.63 12.72 3.84
CA ASN A 210 10.49 11.82 4.02
C ASN A 210 10.37 11.28 5.45
N THR A 211 10.76 12.09 6.45
CA THR A 211 10.78 11.70 7.87
C THR A 211 9.40 11.31 8.41
N ALA A 212 8.33 11.87 7.84
CA ALA A 212 6.95 11.61 8.22
C ALA A 212 6.36 10.30 7.66
N ALA A 213 7.08 9.60 6.77
CA ALA A 213 6.58 8.45 6.01
C ALA A 213 5.23 8.73 5.30
N GLY A 214 5.10 9.92 4.71
CA GLY A 214 3.83 10.43 4.19
C GLY A 214 3.25 9.56 3.07
N HIS A 215 4.09 9.04 2.18
CA HIS A 215 3.61 8.22 1.07
C HIS A 215 3.01 6.92 1.57
N ARG A 216 3.73 6.22 2.44
CA ARG A 216 3.28 4.99 3.09
C ARG A 216 1.97 5.20 3.82
N ARG A 217 1.84 6.31 4.55
CA ARG A 217 0.63 6.64 5.31
C ARG A 217 -0.57 6.84 4.39
N TRP A 218 -0.40 7.45 3.22
CA TRP A 218 -1.46 7.55 2.23
C TRP A 218 -1.84 6.21 1.60
N VAL A 219 -0.87 5.35 1.28
CA VAL A 219 -1.14 4.00 0.75
C VAL A 219 -1.91 3.15 1.77
N LEU A 220 -1.55 3.28 3.06
CA LEU A 220 -2.13 2.54 4.17
C LEU A 220 -3.23 3.29 4.94
N ASP A 221 -3.81 4.33 4.35
CA ASP A 221 -4.92 5.05 4.99
C ASP A 221 -6.18 4.17 4.96
N PRO A 222 -6.72 3.78 6.13
CA PRO A 222 -7.86 2.87 6.23
C PRO A 222 -9.17 3.51 5.76
N THR A 223 -9.21 4.83 5.64
CA THR A 223 -10.41 5.55 5.21
C THR A 223 -10.55 5.55 3.68
N ARG A 224 -9.54 5.10 2.94
CA ARG A 224 -9.54 5.15 1.47
C ARG A 224 -10.33 4.02 0.84
N LEU A 225 -11.13 4.38 -0.15
CA LEU A 225 -11.90 3.49 -1.01
C LEU A 225 -11.39 3.45 -2.46
N THR A 226 -10.88 4.58 -2.94
CA THR A 226 -10.44 4.75 -4.33
C THR A 226 -9.09 5.44 -4.41
N MET A 227 -8.32 5.07 -5.41
CA MET A 227 -7.05 5.69 -5.80
C MET A 227 -7.00 5.79 -7.34
N GLY A 228 -5.91 6.27 -7.92
CA GLY A 228 -5.65 6.20 -9.35
C GLY A 228 -4.15 6.21 -9.61
N SER A 229 -3.70 5.72 -10.76
CA SER A 229 -2.27 5.72 -11.07
C SER A 229 -2.01 6.04 -12.53
N GLY A 230 -0.92 6.77 -12.75
CA GLY A 230 -0.31 7.02 -14.05
C GLY A 230 1.18 6.71 -14.01
N THR A 231 1.71 6.11 -15.07
CA THR A 231 3.13 5.75 -15.14
C THR A 231 3.65 6.03 -16.55
N THR A 232 4.81 6.67 -16.63
CA THR A 232 5.53 6.95 -17.87
C THR A 232 6.84 6.16 -17.91
N GLY A 233 7.74 6.49 -18.84
CA GLY A 233 9.06 5.87 -18.93
C GLY A 233 10.03 6.25 -17.80
N ASN A 234 9.69 7.23 -16.95
CA ASN A 234 10.58 7.70 -15.88
C ASN A 234 9.86 8.31 -14.66
N ALA A 235 8.52 8.37 -14.63
CA ALA A 235 7.78 8.87 -13.48
C ALA A 235 6.53 8.04 -13.18
N ASN A 236 6.08 8.12 -11.93
CA ASN A 236 4.77 7.63 -11.50
C ASN A 236 4.07 8.70 -10.66
N ASP A 237 2.76 8.75 -10.82
CA ASP A 237 1.84 9.54 -10.01
C ASP A 237 0.76 8.58 -9.49
N LEU A 238 0.61 8.48 -8.18
CA LEU A 238 -0.39 7.67 -7.50
C LEU A 238 -1.33 8.60 -6.74
N TRP A 239 -2.52 8.82 -7.29
CA TRP A 239 -3.59 9.61 -6.69
C TRP A 239 -4.11 8.94 -5.43
N VAL A 240 -4.01 9.63 -4.30
CA VAL A 240 -4.35 9.12 -2.97
C VAL A 240 -5.49 9.87 -2.28
N PHE A 241 -5.91 11.02 -2.82
CA PHE A 241 -7.06 11.77 -2.33
C PHE A 241 -8.39 11.32 -2.97
N GLY A 242 -9.52 11.78 -2.41
CA GLY A 242 -10.85 11.40 -2.87
C GLY A 242 -11.76 11.00 -1.72
N ALA A 243 -12.89 10.38 -2.06
CA ALA A 243 -13.90 9.98 -1.09
C ALA A 243 -13.34 9.05 -0.01
N THR A 244 -13.70 9.34 1.24
CA THR A 244 -13.31 8.57 2.42
C THR A 244 -14.52 7.85 3.01
N GLN A 245 -14.29 6.67 3.57
CA GLN A 245 -15.23 5.98 4.46
C GLN A 245 -14.97 6.35 5.92
N PRO A 246 -15.95 6.15 6.83
CA PRO A 246 -15.70 6.21 8.26
C PRO A 246 -14.53 5.30 8.64
N LEU A 247 -13.70 5.75 9.57
CA LEU A 247 -12.57 4.98 10.07
C LEU A 247 -13.04 3.58 10.54
N PRO A 248 -12.55 2.49 9.93
CA PRO A 248 -12.92 1.15 10.36
C PRO A 248 -12.37 0.84 11.75
N ALA A 249 -13.12 0.06 12.53
CA ALA A 249 -12.71 -0.34 13.88
C ALA A 249 -11.52 -1.32 13.89
N SER A 250 -11.30 -2.05 12.79
CA SER A 250 -10.20 -2.98 12.63
C SER A 250 -9.47 -2.72 11.30
N PRO A 251 -8.12 -2.77 11.28
CA PRO A 251 -7.25 -2.87 12.45
C PRO A 251 -7.24 -1.54 13.24
N ALA A 252 -7.17 -1.63 14.57
CA ALA A 252 -7.09 -0.44 15.44
C ALA A 252 -5.75 0.31 15.31
N THR A 253 -4.72 -0.37 14.78
CA THR A 253 -3.37 0.14 14.62
C THR A 253 -2.80 -0.34 13.28
N VAL A 254 -2.02 0.51 12.61
CA VAL A 254 -1.30 0.14 11.38
C VAL A 254 0.20 0.31 11.60
N ALA A 255 0.91 -0.82 11.72
CA ALA A 255 2.36 -0.86 11.87
C ALA A 255 3.05 -1.26 10.57
N TRP A 256 4.22 -0.66 10.31
CA TRP A 256 5.11 -1.08 9.22
C TRP A 256 6.58 -0.95 9.68
N PRO A 257 7.32 -2.05 9.83
CA PRO A 257 6.91 -3.44 9.67
C PRO A 257 5.74 -3.87 10.57
N ALA A 258 5.03 -4.88 10.08
CA ALA A 258 3.77 -5.34 10.64
C ALA A 258 3.99 -6.50 11.64
N ASP A 259 3.05 -6.73 12.57
CA ASP A 259 3.12 -7.87 13.49
C ASP A 259 3.04 -9.22 12.77
N GLY A 260 3.75 -10.23 13.28
CA GLY A 260 3.85 -11.54 12.65
C GLY A 260 5.00 -11.65 11.64
N PHE A 261 4.91 -12.61 10.73
CA PHE A 261 5.91 -12.88 9.70
C PHE A 261 5.99 -11.71 8.71
N PHE A 262 7.20 -11.19 8.55
CA PHE A 262 7.49 -10.03 7.70
C PHE A 262 8.70 -10.30 6.80
N PRO A 263 8.58 -10.20 5.47
CA PRO A 263 9.70 -10.40 4.54
C PRO A 263 10.77 -9.32 4.68
N VAL A 264 12.04 -9.70 4.76
CA VAL A 264 13.18 -8.76 4.74
C VAL A 264 13.19 -7.87 3.49
N GLU A 265 12.64 -8.33 2.38
CA GLU A 265 12.58 -7.64 1.10
C GLU A 265 11.61 -6.45 1.08
N LEU A 266 10.72 -6.41 2.08
CA LEU A 266 9.75 -5.34 2.33
C LEU A 266 10.20 -4.41 3.46
N GLU A 267 11.33 -4.70 4.11
CA GLU A 267 11.85 -3.89 5.21
C GLU A 267 12.20 -2.47 4.72
N PRO A 268 11.66 -1.41 5.34
CA PRO A 268 11.77 -0.05 4.83
C PRO A 268 13.11 0.64 5.17
N GLN A 269 14.22 -0.08 5.07
CA GLN A 269 15.57 0.42 5.37
C GLN A 269 15.67 1.02 6.79
N GLY A 270 15.01 0.40 7.75
CA GLY A 270 14.92 0.80 9.15
C GLY A 270 13.97 1.96 9.46
N ARG A 271 13.29 2.56 8.47
CA ARG A 271 12.26 3.60 8.71
C ARG A 271 10.94 2.95 9.12
N TRP A 272 10.81 2.61 10.40
CA TRP A 272 9.64 1.94 10.95
C TRP A 272 8.59 2.95 11.40
N SER A 273 7.33 2.53 11.42
CA SER A 273 6.19 3.42 11.73
C SER A 273 5.06 2.68 12.44
N LEU A 274 4.36 3.39 13.33
CA LEU A 274 3.13 2.95 13.98
C LEU A 274 2.08 4.05 13.88
N SER A 275 0.95 3.73 13.26
CA SER A 275 -0.20 4.62 13.13
C SER A 275 -1.33 4.17 14.05
N ILE A 276 -1.88 5.11 14.82
CA ILE A 276 -3.03 4.88 15.68
C ILE A 276 -3.96 6.09 15.52
N PRO A 277 -5.26 5.88 15.25
CA PRO A 277 -6.19 6.98 15.08
C PRO A 277 -6.27 7.84 16.34
N ASN A 278 -6.23 9.16 16.17
CA ASN A 278 -6.32 10.17 17.24
C ASN A 278 -5.22 10.13 18.32
N ALA A 279 -4.27 9.20 18.22
CA ALA A 279 -3.18 9.11 19.18
C ALA A 279 -2.24 10.32 19.06
N ASN A 280 -1.69 10.73 20.19
CA ASN A 280 -0.63 11.71 20.27
C ASN A 280 0.66 11.03 20.70
N PHE A 281 1.68 11.15 19.84
CA PHE A 281 2.98 10.54 20.01
C PHE A 281 4.08 11.53 20.40
N SER A 282 3.76 12.77 20.78
CA SER A 282 4.78 13.79 21.12
C SER A 282 5.76 13.30 22.20
N ALA A 283 5.23 12.67 23.25
CA ALA A 283 6.00 12.09 24.36
C ALA A 283 6.41 10.63 24.14
N ALA A 284 6.09 10.03 22.99
CA ALA A 284 6.30 8.60 22.79
C ALA A 284 7.78 8.22 22.78
N ALA A 285 8.09 7.11 23.44
CA ALA A 285 9.41 6.46 23.46
C ALA A 285 9.32 5.10 22.76
N ILE A 286 10.36 4.75 22.00
CA ILE A 286 10.38 3.55 21.16
C ILE A 286 11.56 2.68 21.58
N THR A 287 11.33 1.38 21.71
CA THR A 287 12.36 0.36 21.89
C THR A 287 12.17 -0.75 20.87
N VAL A 288 13.29 -1.28 20.37
CA VAL A 288 13.32 -2.44 19.46
C VAL A 288 14.41 -3.38 19.96
N THR A 289 14.03 -4.57 20.37
CA THR A 289 14.95 -5.60 20.88
C THR A 289 14.76 -6.88 20.09
N ASP A 290 15.84 -7.53 19.65
CA ASP A 290 15.72 -8.85 19.04
C ASP A 290 15.65 -9.98 20.07
N ASN A 291 15.34 -11.19 19.61
CA ASN A 291 15.28 -12.39 20.44
C ASN A 291 16.64 -12.89 20.95
N LEU A 292 17.75 -12.24 20.57
CA LEU A 292 19.09 -12.49 21.11
C LEU A 292 19.42 -11.51 22.26
N GLY A 293 18.54 -10.55 22.54
CA GLY A 293 18.72 -9.53 23.56
C GLY A 293 19.42 -8.26 23.07
N THR A 294 19.67 -8.12 21.76
CA THR A 294 20.25 -6.90 21.19
C THR A 294 19.23 -5.78 21.22
N ASN A 295 19.54 -4.68 21.90
CA ASN A 295 18.75 -3.45 21.84
C ASN A 295 19.27 -2.54 20.72
N TYR A 296 18.39 -2.14 19.80
CA TYR A 296 18.79 -1.36 18.64
C TYR A 296 18.70 0.15 18.93
N PRO A 297 19.67 0.95 18.43
CA PRO A 297 19.60 2.40 18.57
C PRO A 297 18.43 2.96 17.78
N ILE A 298 17.61 3.80 18.43
CA ILE A 298 16.41 4.40 17.84
C ILE A 298 16.57 5.90 17.71
N THR A 299 16.27 6.42 16.52
CA THR A 299 16.10 7.86 16.28
C THR A 299 14.65 8.14 15.92
N LYS A 300 13.87 8.67 16.87
CA LYS A 300 12.50 9.12 16.63
C LYS A 300 12.51 10.31 15.68
N GLN A 301 11.66 10.28 14.65
CA GLN A 301 11.47 11.40 13.74
C GLN A 301 10.48 12.42 14.33
N PRO A 302 10.57 13.70 13.93
CA PRO A 302 9.55 14.69 14.29
C PRO A 302 8.14 14.19 13.93
N VAL A 303 7.20 14.32 14.87
CA VAL A 303 5.80 13.93 14.63
C VAL A 303 5.16 14.93 13.67
N ALA A 304 4.61 14.43 12.57
CA ALA A 304 3.89 15.22 11.58
C ALA A 304 2.45 14.69 11.42
N ASN A 305 1.47 15.56 11.65
CA ASN A 305 0.05 15.24 11.52
C ASN A 305 -0.48 15.63 10.13
N GLY A 306 -1.68 15.14 9.79
CA GLY A 306 -2.37 15.46 8.54
C GLY A 306 -2.12 14.49 7.38
N TYR A 307 -1.15 13.59 7.49
CA TYR A 307 -0.94 12.50 6.52
C TYR A 307 -1.71 11.26 6.96
N GLY A 308 -2.99 11.17 6.61
CA GLY A 308 -3.86 10.08 7.06
C GLY A 308 -3.96 10.02 8.59
N GLN A 309 -3.80 8.83 9.18
CA GLN A 309 -3.79 8.66 10.63
C GLN A 309 -2.58 9.33 11.30
N ASN A 310 -2.70 9.65 12.59
CA ASN A 310 -1.56 10.06 13.40
C ASN A 310 -0.56 8.90 13.51
N THR A 311 0.72 9.21 13.32
CA THR A 311 1.78 8.21 13.18
C THR A 311 3.04 8.67 13.88
N VAL A 312 3.69 7.75 14.59
CA VAL A 312 5.10 7.91 14.99
C VAL A 312 5.98 7.14 14.04
N VAL A 313 7.07 7.79 13.60
CA VAL A 313 8.08 7.21 12.71
C VAL A 313 9.42 7.26 13.42
N TRP A 314 10.22 6.20 13.27
CA TRP A 314 11.56 6.15 13.81
C TRP A 314 12.51 5.43 12.86
N GLN A 315 13.78 5.81 12.91
CA GLN A 315 14.86 5.08 12.28
C GLN A 315 15.43 4.09 13.30
N VAL A 316 15.46 2.80 12.94
CA VAL A 316 16.22 1.79 13.64
C VAL A 316 17.62 1.75 13.03
N GLY A 317 18.64 2.05 13.83
CA GLY A 317 20.04 2.01 13.40
C GLY A 317 20.64 0.61 13.55
N ASN A 318 21.67 0.32 12.75
CA ASN A 318 22.42 -0.95 12.80
C ASN A 318 21.54 -2.21 12.74
N LEU A 319 20.40 -2.13 12.05
CA LEU A 319 19.55 -3.29 11.80
C LEU A 319 20.36 -4.37 11.08
N THR A 320 20.46 -5.54 11.70
CA THR A 320 21.08 -6.72 11.10
C THR A 320 19.99 -7.71 10.76
N TYR A 321 19.71 -7.85 9.47
CA TYR A 321 18.80 -8.85 8.91
C TYR A 321 19.35 -9.34 7.56
N GLY A 322 18.99 -10.55 7.12
CA GLY A 322 19.42 -11.10 5.83
C GLY A 322 20.85 -11.69 5.82
N ASP A 323 21.29 -12.16 4.64
CA ASP A 323 22.56 -12.89 4.40
C ASP A 323 22.67 -14.26 5.11
N GLY A 324 21.58 -15.05 5.16
CA GLY A 324 21.61 -16.42 5.71
C GLY A 324 21.68 -16.50 7.24
N GLN A 325 21.41 -15.39 7.95
CA GLN A 325 21.42 -15.29 9.41
C GLN A 325 20.20 -15.94 10.10
N GLY A 326 19.28 -16.49 9.31
CA GLY A 326 18.03 -17.10 9.77
C GLY A 326 16.97 -16.09 10.20
N ASP A 327 15.80 -16.60 10.55
CA ASP A 327 14.68 -15.79 11.04
C ASP A 327 15.07 -15.03 12.33
N ARG A 328 14.53 -13.82 12.51
CA ARG A 328 14.78 -12.96 13.67
C ARG A 328 13.49 -12.33 14.16
N ASN A 329 13.26 -12.37 15.46
CA ASN A 329 12.08 -11.76 16.07
C ASN A 329 12.48 -10.46 16.74
N PHE A 330 11.84 -9.36 16.35
CA PHE A 330 12.02 -8.04 16.94
C PHE A 330 10.78 -7.68 17.75
N THR A 331 10.95 -7.51 19.06
CA THR A 331 9.93 -6.95 19.93
C THR A 331 10.02 -5.44 19.84
N VAL A 332 8.95 -4.81 19.35
CA VAL A 332 8.79 -3.36 19.31
C VAL A 332 7.89 -2.93 20.46
N THR A 333 8.28 -1.90 21.19
CA THR A 333 7.39 -1.24 22.16
C THR A 333 7.40 0.26 21.93
N VAL A 334 6.20 0.83 21.79
CA VAL A 334 5.96 2.27 21.76
C VAL A 334 5.17 2.64 23.00
N SER A 335 5.80 3.36 23.93
CA SER A 335 5.19 3.83 25.19
C SER A 335 4.98 5.34 25.16
N GLY A 336 4.28 5.89 26.16
CA GLY A 336 4.00 7.33 26.25
C GLY A 336 2.95 7.83 25.24
N ILE A 337 2.10 6.92 24.75
CA ILE A 337 1.00 7.24 23.85
C ILE A 337 -0.11 7.92 24.67
N THR A 338 -0.67 9.01 24.16
CA THR A 338 -1.86 9.68 24.75
C THR A 338 -2.94 9.84 23.67
N GLY A 339 -4.17 10.19 24.04
CA GLY A 339 -5.28 10.29 23.07
C GLY A 339 -5.75 8.94 22.50
N TRP A 340 -5.27 7.83 23.07
CA TRP A 340 -5.68 6.46 22.75
C TRP A 340 -6.03 5.69 24.03
N THR A 341 -6.66 4.52 23.90
CA THR A 341 -7.15 3.71 25.03
C THR A 341 -6.04 3.06 25.87
N SER A 342 -4.82 2.97 25.34
CA SER A 342 -3.64 2.48 26.05
C SER A 342 -2.49 3.49 25.94
N THR A 343 -1.63 3.52 26.95
CA THR A 343 -0.42 4.37 26.98
C THR A 343 0.80 3.70 26.35
N SER A 344 0.68 2.41 26.00
CA SER A 344 1.74 1.63 25.36
C SER A 344 1.16 0.61 24.38
N TYR A 345 1.94 0.32 23.34
CA TYR A 345 1.66 -0.73 22.36
C TYR A 345 2.93 -1.53 22.09
N SER A 346 2.83 -2.86 22.17
CA SER A 346 3.94 -3.77 21.90
C SER A 346 3.51 -4.85 20.92
N TYR A 347 4.40 -5.18 19.98
CA TYR A 347 4.17 -6.21 18.97
C TYR A 347 5.50 -6.85 18.55
N VAL A 348 5.41 -8.01 17.89
CA VAL A 348 6.58 -8.77 17.44
C VAL A 348 6.60 -8.85 15.91
N VAL A 349 7.70 -8.39 15.31
CA VAL A 349 8.01 -8.56 13.89
C VAL A 349 8.89 -9.81 13.75
N LYS A 350 8.38 -10.85 13.09
CA LYS A 350 9.08 -12.10 12.81
C LYS A 350 9.71 -12.00 11.42
N MET A 351 10.86 -11.36 11.36
CA MET A 351 11.58 -11.10 10.12
C MET A 351 12.11 -12.40 9.51
N PHE A 352 11.86 -12.63 8.23
CA PHE A 352 12.32 -13.84 7.52
C PHE A 352 12.62 -13.56 6.04
N ASP A 353 13.39 -14.44 5.41
CA ASP A 353 13.67 -14.41 3.96
C ASP A 353 12.54 -15.11 3.19
N ALA A 354 11.87 -14.36 2.30
CA ALA A 354 10.73 -14.86 1.55
C ALA A 354 11.11 -15.37 0.14
N ALA A 355 12.24 -14.93 -0.40
CA ALA A 355 12.70 -15.22 -1.77
C ALA A 355 13.13 -16.68 -2.04
#